data_AF-A0A1Z8Q335-F1
#
_entry.id   AF-A0A1Z8Q335-F1
#
_cell.length_a   1.000
_cell.length_b   1.000
_cell.length_c   1.000
_cell.angle_alpha   90.00
_cell.angle_beta   90.00
_cell.angle_gamma   90.00
#
_symmetry.space_group_name_H-M   'P 1'
#
loop_
_entity.id
_entity.type
_entity.pdbx_description
1 polymer ?
#
loop_
_entity_poly.entity_id
_entity_poly.type
_entity_poly.pdbx_seq_one_letter_code
_entity_poly.pdbx_strand_id
1 'polypeptide(L)' 'MTKPQEKRTALDAFIEHKTRIDAMLERLQAASADHFETNPEEIRWGDAGFLADIAGDLQHITDRVFKEGEYAQEDSQ' A
#
# COMPACT_ATOMS: atom_id res chain seq x y z
N MET A 1 -0.27 -20.95 39.09
CA MET A 1 -1.44 -20.29 38.48
C MET A 1 -1.06 -19.87 37.07
N THR A 2 -1.53 -20.59 36.06
CA THR A 2 -1.34 -20.23 34.65
C THR A 2 -2.24 -19.04 34.32
N LYS A 3 -1.65 -17.94 33.83
CA LYS A 3 -2.41 -16.74 33.45
C LYS A 3 -3.40 -17.08 32.32
N PRO A 4 -4.61 -16.51 32.31
CA PRO A 4 -5.53 -16.68 31.19
C PRO A 4 -4.84 -16.15 29.92
N GLN A 5 -4.80 -16.99 28.89
CA GLN A 5 -4.29 -16.62 27.58
C GLN A 5 -5.35 -15.70 26.95
N GLU A 6 -5.11 -14.38 26.92
CA GLU A 6 -6.04 -13.46 26.26
C GLU A 6 -6.18 -13.83 24.79
N LYS A 7 -7.41 -14.12 24.36
CA LYS A 7 -7.70 -14.52 22.99
C LYS A 7 -7.74 -13.27 22.12
N ARG A 8 -6.84 -13.19 21.14
CA ARG A 8 -6.84 -12.16 20.10
C ARG A 8 -8.22 -12.07 19.46
N THR A 9 -8.80 -10.87 19.45
CA THR A 9 -10.09 -10.59 18.82
C THR A 9 -9.92 -10.20 17.36
N ALA A 10 -11.02 -10.20 16.61
CA ALA A 10 -11.02 -9.64 15.25
C ALA A 10 -10.67 -8.14 15.23
N LEU A 11 -11.04 -7.40 16.29
CA LEU A 11 -10.68 -5.99 16.45
C LEU A 11 -9.18 -5.80 16.63
N ASP A 12 -8.55 -6.62 17.46
CA ASP A 12 -7.09 -6.57 17.66
C ASP A 12 -6.36 -6.84 16.34
N ALA A 13 -6.81 -7.85 15.58
CA ALA A 13 -6.25 -8.15 14.27
C ALA A 13 -6.44 -7.00 13.27
N PHE A 14 -7.62 -6.38 13.26
CA PHE A 14 -7.90 -5.22 12.41
C PHE A 14 -6.97 -4.04 12.74
N ILE A 15 -6.82 -3.69 14.02
CA ILE A 15 -5.95 -2.59 14.46
C ILE A 15 -4.49 -2.87 14.10
N GLU A 16 -4.02 -4.10 14.31
CA GLU A 16 -2.67 -4.53 13.94
C GLU A 16 -2.43 -4.36 12.44
N HIS A 17 -3.37 -4.83 11.61
CA HIS A 17 -3.26 -4.73 10.15
C HIS A 17 -3.33 -3.27 9.68
N LYS A 18 -4.26 -2.47 10.21
CA LYS A 18 -4.37 -1.05 9.87
C LYS A 18 -3.09 -0.30 10.22
N THR A 19 -2.57 -0.49 11.43
CA THR A 19 -1.33 0.16 11.88
C THR A 19 -0.15 -0.18 10.97
N ARG A 20 -0.06 -1.45 10.54
CA ARG A 20 0.97 -1.87 9.58
C ARG A 20 0.80 -1.19 8.22
N ILE A 21 -0.43 -1.09 7.70
CA ILE A 21 -0.72 -0.41 6.44
C ILE A 21 -0.36 1.08 6.54
N ASP A 22 -0.78 1.76 7.61
CA ASP A 22 -0.50 3.18 7.84
C ASP A 22 1.03 3.45 7.84
N ALA A 23 1.81 2.60 8.52
CA ALA A 23 3.28 2.72 8.53
C ALA A 23 3.92 2.47 7.16
N MET A 24 3.37 1.55 6.36
CA MET A 24 3.83 1.32 4.98
C MET A 24 3.52 2.51 4.07
N LEU A 25 2.33 3.10 4.20
CA LEU A 25 1.93 4.29 3.45
C LEU A 25 2.79 5.50 3.80
N GLU A 26 3.08 5.71 5.09
CA GLU A 26 3.98 6.79 5.53
C GLU A 26 5.38 6.64 4.93
N ARG A 27 5.94 5.42 4.93
CA ARG A 27 7.24 5.13 4.33
C ARG A 27 7.25 5.38 2.81
N LEU A 28 6.19 4.99 2.10
CA LEU A 28 6.06 5.25 0.66
C LEU A 28 5.94 6.75 0.37
N GLN A 29 5.19 7.49 1.19
CA GLN A 29 5.07 8.94 1.05
C GLN A 29 6.41 9.64 1.26
N ALA A 30 7.19 9.22 2.26
CA ALA A 30 8.54 9.73 2.52
C ALA A 30 9.49 9.41 1.36
N ALA A 31 9.48 8.16 0.87
CA ALA A 31 10.26 7.77 -0.30
C ALA A 31 9.89 8.60 -1.54
N SER A 32 8.59 8.80 -1.81
CA SER A 32 8.13 9.63 -2.93
C SER A 32 8.59 11.09 -2.79
N ALA A 33 8.62 11.64 -1.57
CA ALA A 33 9.12 13.00 -1.34
C ALA A 33 10.63 13.13 -1.60
N ASP A 34 11.38 12.04 -1.42
CA ASP A 34 12.81 11.93 -1.70
C ASP A 34 13.11 11.30 -3.08
N HIS A 35 12.18 11.42 -4.03
CA HIS A 35 12.31 10.88 -5.40
C HIS A 35 12.67 9.39 -5.46
N PHE A 36 12.18 8.60 -4.49
CA PHE A 36 12.52 7.20 -4.29
C PHE A 36 14.04 6.94 -4.20
N GLU A 37 14.76 7.86 -3.56
CA GLU A 37 16.23 7.81 -3.41
C GLU A 37 16.97 7.80 -4.76
N THR A 38 16.31 8.21 -5.85
CA THR A 38 16.92 8.32 -7.18
C THR A 38 17.53 9.70 -7.38
N ASN A 39 18.75 9.75 -7.91
CA ASN A 39 19.35 11.01 -8.36
C ASN A 39 18.81 11.33 -9.76
N PRO A 40 18.11 12.47 -9.97
CA PRO A 40 17.59 12.86 -11.27
C PRO A 40 18.61 12.90 -12.41
N GLU A 41 19.89 13.14 -12.09
CA GLU A 41 20.98 13.19 -13.08
C GLU A 41 21.50 11.80 -13.49
N GLU A 42 21.15 10.75 -12.73
CA GLU A 42 21.64 9.38 -12.92
C GLU A 42 20.52 8.37 -13.26
N ILE A 43 19.28 8.85 -13.49
CA ILE A 43 18.13 7.99 -13.81
C ILE A 43 18.38 7.21 -15.10
N ARG A 44 18.16 5.89 -15.03
CA ARG A 44 18.21 4.97 -16.17
C ARG A 44 16.83 4.39 -16.45
N TRP A 45 16.67 3.79 -17.63
CA TRP A 45 15.44 3.08 -18.00
C TRP A 45 15.03 1.98 -17.01
N GLY A 46 15.99 1.36 -16.32
CA GLY A 46 15.71 0.40 -15.26
C GLY A 46 15.03 1.02 -14.05
N ASP A 47 15.46 2.23 -13.66
CA ASP A 47 14.87 2.97 -12.53
C ASP A 47 13.44 3.44 -12.89
N ALA A 48 13.24 3.88 -14.13
CA ALA A 48 11.92 4.23 -14.64
C ALA A 48 10.97 3.01 -14.69
N GLY A 49 11.48 1.83 -15.07
CA GLY A 49 10.72 0.58 -15.06
C GLY A 49 10.28 0.19 -13.64
N PHE A 50 11.19 0.28 -12.66
CA PHE A 50 10.85 0.02 -11.26
C PHE A 50 9.75 0.95 -10.74
N LEU A 51 9.79 2.25 -11.05
CA LEU A 51 8.71 3.17 -10.66
C LEU A 51 7.38 2.89 -11.36
N ALA A 52 7.42 2.43 -12.61
CA ALA A 52 6.21 2.02 -13.33
C ALA A 52 5.56 0.80 -12.64
N ASP A 53 6.36 -0.17 -12.20
CA ASP A 53 5.86 -1.34 -11.46
C ASP A 53 5.22 -0.93 -10.13
N ILE A 54 5.88 -0.08 -9.34
CA ILE A 54 5.34 0.45 -8.07
C ILE A 54 4.03 1.23 -8.30
N ALA A 55 3.96 2.04 -9.36
CA ALA A 55 2.75 2.77 -9.69
C ALA A 55 1.58 1.83 -10.04
N GLY A 56 1.84 0.74 -10.78
CA GLY A 56 0.85 -0.28 -11.10
C GLY A 56 0.33 -1.00 -9.86
N ASP A 57 1.21 -1.37 -8.94
CA ASP A 57 0.83 -2.02 -7.67
C ASP A 57 -0.05 -1.10 -6.81
N LEU A 58 0.30 0.19 -6.70
CA LEU A 58 -0.51 1.17 -5.96
C LEU A 58 -1.85 1.43 -6.64
N GLN A 59 -1.89 1.46 -7.97
CA GLN A 59 -3.13 1.58 -8.72
C GLN A 59 -4.06 0.38 -8.45
N HIS A 60 -3.53 -0.84 -8.48
CA HIS A 60 -4.34 -2.04 -8.18
C HIS A 60 -4.94 -2.01 -6.77
N ILE A 61 -4.15 -1.57 -5.79
CA ILE A 61 -4.62 -1.44 -4.40
C ILE A 61 -5.71 -0.37 -4.29
N THR A 62 -5.51 0.79 -4.92
CA THR A 62 -6.46 1.90 -4.87
C THR A 62 -7.75 1.56 -5.61
N ASP A 63 -7.67 1.00 -6.81
CA ASP A 63 -8.83 0.52 -7.57
C ASP A 63 -9.69 -0.45 -6.74
N ARG A 64 -9.05 -1.39 -6.04
CA ARG A 64 -9.77 -2.35 -5.18
C ARG A 64 -10.46 -1.69 -3.98
N VAL A 65 -9.79 -0.71 -3.36
CA VAL A 65 -10.28 0.01 -2.16
C VAL A 65 -11.43 0.95 -2.53
N PHE A 66 -11.30 1.68 -3.63
CA PHE A 66 -12.25 2.70 -4.07
C PHE A 66 -13.30 2.21 -5.06
N LYS A 67 -13.22 0.94 -5.50
CA LYS A 67 -14.10 0.36 -6.53
C LYS A 67 -13.98 1.10 -7.86
N GLU A 68 -12.75 1.28 -8.30
CA GLU A 68 -12.40 1.93 -9.56
C GLU A 68 -11.81 0.89 -10.52
N GLY A 69 -11.61 1.28 -11.79
CA GLY A 69 -11.02 0.41 -12.82
C GLY A 69 -11.78 -0.90 -13.01
N GLU A 70 -11.08 -2.03 -12.88
CA GLU A 70 -11.68 -3.37 -12.99
C GLU A 70 -12.66 -3.72 -11.85
N TYR A 71 -12.63 -2.95 -10.75
CA TYR A 71 -13.52 -3.14 -9.60
C TYR A 71 -14.70 -2.16 -9.58
N ALA A 72 -14.79 -1.28 -10.58
CA ALA A 72 -15.97 -0.46 -10.78
C ALA A 72 -17.16 -1.38 -11.03
N GLN A 73 -18.22 -1.20 -10.24
CA GLN A 73 -19.47 -1.88 -10.51
C GLN A 73 -19.98 -1.33 -11.84
N GLU A 74 -20.07 -2.17 -12.88
CA GLU A 74 -20.79 -1.80 -14.09
C GLU A 74 -22.20 -1.40 -13.67
N ASP A 75 -22.52 -0.11 -13.72
CA ASP A 75 -23.88 0.38 -13.70
C ASP A 75 -24.56 -0.12 -14.99
N SER A 76 -24.92 -1.40 -14.98
CA SER A 76 -25.79 -2.03 -15.97
C SER A 76 -27.20 -1.56 -15.64
N GLN A 77 -27.57 -0.44 -16.24
CA GLN A 77 -28.93 0.09 -16.24
C GLN A 77 -29.74 -0.50 -17.39
#